data_AF-A0A6G0VZM4-F1
#
_entry.id   AF-A0A6G0VZM4-F1
#
_cell.length_a   1.000
_cell.length_b   1.000
_cell.length_c   1.000
_cell.angle_alpha   90.00
_cell.angle_beta   90.00
_cell.angle_gamma   90.00
#
_symmetry.space_group_name_H-M   'P 1'
#
loop_
_entity.id
_entity.type
_entity.pdbx_description
1 polymer ?
#
loop_
_entity_poly.entity_id
_entity_poly.type
_entity_poly.pdbx_seq_one_letter_code
_entity_poly.pdbx_strand_id
1 'polypeptide(L)'
;KILIYKVLFKPIWSYGIQLWRSAKDFNINKIQTFQSKCLRQITKAPFYVSNDTLHRDLLIPTEKNVAKTLYKRFHLKLANYRNPLIQNLSSLTLPGDI
;
A
#
# COMPACT_ATOMS: atom_id res chain seq x y z
N LYS A 1 -16.92 14.09 2.53
CA LYS A 1 -15.65 13.96 3.30
C LYS A 1 -14.77 12.79 2.82
N ILE A 2 -15.27 11.55 2.78
CA ILE A 2 -14.52 10.39 2.25
C ILE A 2 -14.12 10.53 0.77
N LEU A 3 -14.91 11.28 -0.01
CA LEU A 3 -14.63 11.53 -1.43
C LEU A 3 -13.28 12.23 -1.65
N ILE A 4 -12.90 13.19 -0.81
CA ILE A 4 -11.62 13.91 -0.90
C ILE A 4 -10.45 12.95 -0.69
N TYR A 5 -10.57 12.02 0.26
CA TYR A 5 -9.58 10.97 0.47
C TYR A 5 -9.46 10.05 -0.75
N LYS A 6 -10.58 9.62 -1.34
CA LYS A 6 -10.55 8.75 -2.52
C LYS A 6 -9.99 9.45 -3.76
N VAL A 7 -10.28 10.75 -3.95
CA VAL A 7 -9.95 11.49 -5.18
C VAL A 7 -8.56 12.10 -5.16
N LEU A 8 -8.07 12.57 -4.02
CA LEU A 8 -6.74 13.22 -3.96
C LEU A 8 -5.69 12.30 -3.37
N PHE A 9 -6.03 11.67 -2.24
CA PHE A 9 -5.09 10.84 -1.51
C PHE A 9 -4.73 9.61 -2.34
N LYS A 10 -5.73 8.82 -2.75
CA LYS A 10 -5.51 7.54 -3.45
C LYS A 10 -4.64 7.66 -4.72
N PRO A 11 -4.80 8.64 -5.63
CA PRO A 11 -3.91 8.77 -6.78
C PRO A 11 -2.50 9.24 -6.42
N ILE A 12 -2.33 10.19 -5.49
CA ILE A 12 -1.01 10.62 -5.02
C ILE A 12 -0.25 9.42 -4.42
N TRP A 13 -0.93 8.60 -3.62
CA TRP A 13 -0.36 7.39 -3.02
C TRP A 13 -0.08 6.29 -4.01
N SER A 14 -0.99 6.04 -4.97
CA SER A 14 -0.79 5.01 -5.99
C SER A 14 0.44 5.32 -6.85
N TYR A 15 0.66 6.59 -7.15
CA TYR A 15 1.86 7.05 -7.86
C TYR A 15 3.12 6.91 -6.99
N GLY A 16 3.07 7.41 -5.75
CA GLY A 16 4.19 7.32 -4.80
C GLY A 16 4.61 5.88 -4.54
N ILE A 17 3.67 4.96 -4.33
CA ILE A 17 3.98 3.53 -4.14
C ILE A 17 4.71 2.96 -5.35
N GLN A 18 4.38 3.35 -6.58
CA GLN A 18 5.07 2.81 -7.76
C GLN A 18 6.57 3.15 -7.78
N LEU A 19 6.92 4.34 -7.32
CA LEU A 19 8.31 4.77 -7.14
C LEU A 19 8.96 4.15 -5.90
N TRP A 20 8.17 3.91 -4.84
CA TRP A 20 8.66 3.48 -3.53
C TRP A 20 8.43 1.97 -3.31
N ARG A 21 8.09 1.19 -4.35
CA ARG A 21 7.81 -0.26 -4.28
C ARG A 21 9.02 -1.08 -3.79
N SER A 22 10.21 -0.52 -3.84
CA SER A 22 11.44 -1.09 -3.29
C SER A 22 11.69 -0.71 -1.82
N ALA A 23 10.73 -0.09 -1.14
CA ALA A 23 10.96 0.47 0.19
C ALA A 23 10.88 -0.59 1.29
N LYS A 24 11.90 -0.60 2.15
CA LYS A 24 11.97 -1.34 3.42
C LYS A 24 10.67 -1.18 4.23
N ASP A 25 10.27 -2.22 4.96
CA ASP A 25 9.03 -2.25 5.77
C ASP A 25 8.81 -1.01 6.66
N PHE A 26 9.90 -0.40 7.12
CA PHE A 26 9.88 0.84 7.89
C PHE A 26 9.14 1.99 7.17
N ASN A 27 9.38 2.16 5.87
CA ASN A 27 8.75 3.22 5.08
C ASN A 27 7.25 2.93 4.88
N ILE A 28 6.88 1.67 4.67
CA ILE A 28 5.47 1.25 4.57
C ILE A 28 4.73 1.53 5.89
N ASN A 29 5.36 1.24 7.03
CA ASN A 29 4.80 1.54 8.35
C ASN A 29 4.58 3.05 8.57
N LYS A 30 5.52 3.89 8.10
CA LYS A 30 5.39 5.35 8.20
C LYS A 30 4.21 5.89 7.38
N ILE A 31 4.03 5.37 6.16
CA ILE A 31 2.91 5.72 5.29
C ILE A 31 1.59 5.23 5.90
N GLN A 32 1.53 4.00 6.40
CA GLN A 32 0.36 3.46 7.08
C GLN A 32 -0.04 4.32 8.30
N THR A 33 0.94 4.80 9.07
CA THR A 33 0.69 5.68 10.22
C THR A 33 0.06 7.00 9.79
N PHE A 34 0.53 7.57 8.67
CA PHE A 34 -0.06 8.78 8.10
C PHE A 34 -1.50 8.54 7.64
N GLN A 35 -1.73 7.44 6.91
CA GLN A 35 -3.06 7.01 6.47
C GLN A 35 -4.03 6.91 7.64
N SER A 36 -3.66 6.19 8.71
CA SER A 36 -4.49 6.01 9.91
C SER A 36 -4.83 7.34 10.60
N LYS A 37 -3.87 8.29 10.68
CA LYS A 37 -4.11 9.62 11.25
C LYS A 37 -5.13 10.41 10.41
N CYS A 38 -4.97 10.41 9.09
CA CYS A 38 -5.89 11.10 8.19
C CYS A 38 -7.30 10.50 8.26
N LEU A 39 -7.43 9.17 8.23
CA LEU A 39 -8.73 8.51 8.35
C LEU A 39 -9.44 8.88 9.64
N ARG A 40 -8.73 8.86 10.77
CA ARG A 40 -9.25 9.26 12.09
C ARG A 40 -9.70 10.71 12.13
N GLN A 41 -8.95 11.63 11.53
CA GLN A 41 -9.34 13.04 11.42
C GLN A 41 -10.60 13.23 10.59
N ILE A 42 -10.74 12.48 9.49
CA ILE A 42 -11.90 12.57 8.60
C ILE A 42 -13.16 12.05 9.27
N THR A 43 -13.07 10.92 9.99
CA THR A 43 -14.19 10.29 10.69
C THR A 43 -14.46 10.89 12.06
N LYS A 44 -13.58 11.75 12.57
CA LYS A 44 -13.58 12.24 13.96
C LYS A 44 -13.62 11.09 14.97
N ALA A 45 -12.97 9.96 14.64
CA ALA A 45 -13.01 8.78 15.49
C ALA A 45 -12.15 8.96 16.76
N PRO A 46 -12.66 8.55 17.93
CA PRO A 46 -11.92 8.65 19.19
C PRO A 46 -10.75 7.66 19.25
N PHE A 47 -9.76 7.92 20.10
CA PHE A 47 -8.48 7.20 20.14
C PHE A 47 -8.62 5.70 20.42
N TYR A 48 -9.66 5.30 21.16
CA TYR A 48 -9.92 3.91 21.53
C TYR A 48 -10.43 3.05 20.37
N VAL A 49 -10.83 3.66 19.24
CA VAL A 49 -11.22 2.91 18.04
C VAL A 49 -9.95 2.40 17.35
N SER A 50 -9.87 1.08 17.19
CA SER A 50 -8.76 0.43 16.51
C SER A 50 -8.66 0.87 15.04
N ASN A 51 -7.43 0.89 14.50
CA ASN A 51 -7.24 1.20 13.08
C ASN A 51 -7.92 0.15 12.19
N ASP A 52 -7.89 -1.14 12.60
CA ASP A 52 -8.53 -2.22 11.85
C ASP A 52 -10.05 -2.05 11.75
N THR A 53 -10.70 -1.61 12.83
CA THR A 53 -12.13 -1.26 12.81
C THR A 53 -12.39 -0.13 11.82
N LEU A 54 -11.59 0.94 11.84
CA LEU A 54 -11.74 2.05 10.89
C LEU A 54 -11.55 1.62 9.44
N HIS A 55 -10.59 0.73 9.17
CA HIS A 55 -10.35 0.21 7.83
C HIS A 55 -11.50 -0.67 7.34
N ARG A 56 -12.08 -1.51 8.22
CA ARG A 56 -13.25 -2.34 7.91
C ARG A 56 -14.49 -1.49 7.65
N ASP A 57 -14.80 -0.55 8.54
CA ASP A 57 -16.00 0.28 8.45
C ASP A 57 -15.98 1.21 7.22
N LEU A 58 -14.81 1.73 6.87
CA LEU A 58 -14.65 2.61 5.70
C LEU A 58 -14.43 1.84 4.39
N LEU A 59 -14.26 0.50 4.46
CA LEU A 59 -13.90 -0.37 3.33
C LEU A 59 -12.62 0.11 2.61
N ILE A 60 -11.63 0.58 3.37
CA ILE A 60 -10.35 1.09 2.84
C ILE A 60 -9.25 0.08 3.15
N PRO A 61 -8.57 -0.48 2.12
CA PRO A 61 -7.46 -1.40 2.36
C PRO A 61 -6.28 -0.66 3.00
N THR A 62 -5.55 -1.38 3.85
CA THR A 62 -4.29 -0.91 4.42
C THR A 62 -3.21 -0.76 3.34
N GLU A 63 -2.28 0.18 3.53
CA GLU A 63 -1.16 0.39 2.62
C GLU A 63 -0.29 -0.85 2.47
N LYS A 64 -0.16 -1.66 3.53
CA LYS A 64 0.52 -2.97 3.45
C LYS A 64 -0.12 -3.90 2.43
N ASN A 65 -1.46 -4.00 2.42
CA ASN A 65 -2.17 -4.87 1.50
C ASN A 65 -2.08 -4.34 0.05
N VAL A 66 -2.15 -3.02 -0.12
CA VAL A 66 -1.97 -2.36 -1.42
C VAL A 66 -0.54 -2.59 -1.94
N ALA A 67 0.47 -2.39 -1.10
CA ALA A 67 1.87 -2.63 -1.43
C ALA A 67 2.12 -4.08 -1.85
N LYS A 68 1.64 -5.07 -1.07
CA LYS A 68 1.73 -6.50 -1.42
C LYS A 68 1.09 -6.81 -2.77
N THR A 69 -0.10 -6.27 -3.02
CA THR A 69 -0.82 -6.47 -4.29
C THR A 69 -0.05 -5.88 -5.47
N LEU A 70 0.49 -4.67 -5.31
CA LEU A 70 1.25 -3.99 -6.34
C LEU A 70 2.61 -4.64 -6.60
N TYR A 71 3.27 -5.14 -5.56
CA TYR A 71 4.49 -5.94 -5.67
C TYR A 71 4.24 -7.20 -6.49
N LYS A 72 3.24 -8.01 -6.11
CA LYS A 72 2.85 -9.22 -6.87
C LYS A 72 2.54 -8.89 -8.33
N ARG A 73 1.75 -7.84 -8.58
CA ARG A 73 1.40 -7.42 -9.94
C ARG A 73 2.62 -6.99 -10.77
N PHE A 74 3.59 -6.34 -10.15
CA PHE A 74 4.83 -5.93 -10.80
C PHE A 74 5.69 -7.14 -11.18
N HIS A 75 5.92 -8.06 -10.25
CA HIS A 75 6.72 -9.26 -10.49
C HIS A 75 6.06 -10.24 -11.46
N LEU A 76 4.73 -10.37 -11.44
CA LEU A 76 3.99 -11.12 -12.48
C LEU A 76 4.16 -10.53 -13.88
N LYS A 77 4.27 -9.20 -14.00
CA LYS A 77 4.56 -8.56 -15.29
C LYS A 77 6.00 -8.84 -15.73
N LEU A 78 6.96 -8.80 -14.82
CA LEU A 78 8.37 -9.10 -15.12
C LEU A 78 8.55 -10.54 -15.63
N ALA A 79 7.84 -11.51 -15.05
CA ALA A 79 7.88 -12.90 -15.49
C ALA A 79 7.41 -13.09 -16.95
N ASN A 80 6.53 -12.21 -17.44
CA ASN A 80 5.98 -12.27 -18.80
C ASN A 80 6.76 -11.43 -19.83
N TYR A 81 7.90 -10.83 -19.46
CA TYR A 81 8.70 -10.03 -20.39
C TYR A 81 9.50 -10.91 -21.35
N ARG A 82 9.65 -10.49 -22.61
CA ARG A 82 10.44 -11.23 -23.62
C ARG A 82 11.95 -11.25 -23.34
N ASN A 83 12.44 -10.35 -22.49
CA ASN A 83 13.87 -10.27 -22.14
C ASN A 83 14.19 -11.22 -20.98
N PRO A 84 15.05 -12.24 -21.18
CA PRO A 84 15.38 -13.23 -20.15
C PRO A 84 16.10 -12.62 -18.93
N LEU A 85 16.86 -11.53 -19.11
CA LEU A 85 17.51 -10.83 -17.99
C LEU A 85 16.49 -10.22 -17.04
N ILE A 86 15.35 -9.75 -17.58
CA ILE A 86 14.27 -9.14 -16.80
C ILE A 86 13.43 -10.22 -16.11
N GLN A 87 13.26 -11.39 -16.74
CA GLN A 87 12.61 -12.54 -16.09
C GLN A 87 13.41 -13.05 -14.89
N ASN A 88 14.73 -13.09 -14.99
CA ASN A 88 15.59 -13.52 -13.88
C ASN A 88 15.50 -12.58 -12.65
N LEU A 89 15.03 -11.34 -12.83
CA LEU A 89 14.79 -10.39 -11.73
C LEU A 89 13.41 -10.57 -11.06
N SER A 90 12.55 -11.49 -11.54
CA SER A 90 11.25 -11.71 -10.94
C SER A 90 11.33 -12.62 -9.71
N SER A 91 11.44 -12.04 -8.51
CA SER A 91 11.23 -12.75 -7.24
C SER A 91 9.76 -12.64 -6.80
N LEU A 92 9.05 -13.76 -6.61
CA LEU A 92 7.69 -13.72 -6.04
C LEU A 92 7.67 -13.64 -4.50
N THR A 93 8.82 -13.80 -3.86
CA THR A 93 9.02 -13.76 -2.41
C THR A 93 9.31 -12.34 -1.94
N LEU A 94 8.52 -11.85 -0.98
CA LEU A 94 8.79 -10.57 -0.31
C LEU A 94 10.11 -10.70 0.48
N PRO A 95 11.01 -9.72 0.43
CA PRO A 95 12.21 -9.74 1.26
C PRO A 95 11.78 -9.56 2.73
N GLY A 96 11.68 -10.67 3.47
CA GLY A 96 11.23 -10.69 4.87
C GLY A 96 10.30 -11.85 5.27
N ASP A 97 9.94 -12.77 4.37
CA ASP A 97 9.17 -13.98 4.71
C ASP A 97 10.08 -15.19 5.08
N ILE A 98 11.28 -14.95 5.65
CA ILE A 98 12.15 -15.96 6.29
C ILE A 98 12.27 -15.63 7.77
#